data_AF-A0A1M7ZC68-F1
#
_entry.id   AF-A0A1M7ZC68-F1
#
_cell.length_a   1.000
_cell.length_b   1.000
_cell.length_c   1.000
_cell.angle_alpha   90.00
_cell.angle_beta   90.00
_cell.angle_gamma   90.00
#
_symmetry.space_group_name_H-M   'P 1'
#
loop_
_entity.id
_entity.type
_entity.pdbx_description
1 polymer ?
#
loop_
_entity_poly.entity_id
_entity_poly.type
_entity_poly.pdbx_seq_one_letter_code
_entity_poly.pdbx_strand_id
1 'polypeptide(L)'
;MARLVLIQAALFLAPFALYALYLVWSRRSMPAPDNWHPLAALALAGLILMAGGFVALGFLDQSATVGTYHPAELRDGVLMPGHIE
;
A
#
# COMPACT_ATOMS: atom_id res chain seq x y z
N MET A 1 -26.22 1.46 21.73
CA MET A 1 -25.24 0.36 21.93
C MET A 1 -25.26 -0.68 20.80
N ALA A 2 -26.43 -1.20 20.39
CA ALA A 2 -26.52 -2.20 19.30
C ALA A 2 -25.81 -1.80 17.99
N ARG A 3 -25.95 -0.54 17.55
CA ARG A 3 -25.26 -0.01 16.37
C ARG A 3 -23.73 -0.17 16.45
N LEU A 4 -23.14 0.12 17.61
CA LEU A 4 -21.68 0.06 17.80
C LEU A 4 -21.19 -1.39 17.76
N VAL A 5 -21.90 -2.29 18.43
CA VAL A 5 -21.59 -3.74 18.45
C VAL A 5 -21.69 -4.33 17.04
N LEU A 6 -22.71 -3.96 16.27
CA LEU A 6 -22.87 -4.43 14.89
C LEU A 6 -21.73 -3.96 13.97
N ILE A 7 -21.29 -2.70 14.11
CA ILE A 7 -20.17 -2.16 13.32
C ILE A 7 -18.86 -2.88 13.70
N GLN A 8 -18.61 -3.08 14.99
CA GLN A 8 -17.41 -3.80 15.45
C GLN A 8 -17.41 -5.26 14.99
N ALA A 9 -18.55 -5.95 15.11
CA ALA A 9 -18.70 -7.32 14.62
C ALA A 9 -18.54 -7.40 13.10
N ALA A 10 -19.10 -6.45 12.34
CA ALA A 10 -18.94 -6.40 10.89
C ALA A 10 -17.49 -6.17 10.47
N LEU A 11 -16.78 -5.23 11.11
CA LEU A 11 -15.36 -4.98 10.84
C LEU A 11 -14.48 -6.16 11.25
N PHE A 12 -14.79 -6.79 12.38
CA PHE A 12 -14.10 -8.00 12.84
C PHE A 12 -14.30 -9.18 11.88
N LEU A 13 -15.53 -9.38 11.39
CA LEU A 13 -15.86 -10.49 10.48
C LEU A 13 -15.48 -10.22 9.02
N ALA A 14 -15.28 -8.96 8.62
CA ALA A 14 -14.93 -8.58 7.26
C ALA A 14 -13.74 -9.36 6.66
N PRO A 15 -12.56 -9.48 7.31
CA PRO A 15 -11.45 -10.24 6.74
C PRO A 15 -11.80 -11.72 6.53
N PHE A 16 -12.56 -12.32 7.45
CA PHE A 16 -12.98 -13.72 7.34
C PHE A 16 -13.99 -13.93 6.21
N ALA A 17 -14.97 -13.02 6.08
CA ALA A 17 -15.97 -13.07 5.02
C ALA A 17 -15.33 -12.86 3.64
N LEU A 18 -14.42 -11.90 3.51
CA LEU A 18 -13.66 -11.66 2.28
C LEU A 18 -12.79 -12.87 1.91
N TYR A 19 -12.10 -13.46 2.88
CA TYR A 19 -11.28 -14.65 2.64
C TYR A 19 -12.14 -15.88 2.29
N ALA A 20 -13.28 -16.08 2.94
CA ALA A 20 -14.23 -17.13 2.60
C ALA A 20 -14.77 -16.94 1.18
N LEU A 21 -15.12 -15.71 0.79
CA LEU A 21 -15.56 -15.38 -0.57
C LEU A 21 -14.45 -15.64 -1.60
N TYR A 22 -13.21 -15.25 -1.28
CA TYR A 22 -12.04 -15.55 -2.09
C TYR A 22 -11.82 -17.06 -2.25
N LEU A 23 -11.95 -17.85 -1.18
CA LEU A 23 -11.82 -19.30 -1.25
C LEU A 23 -12.94 -19.95 -2.09
N VAL A 24 -14.18 -19.48 -1.97
CA VAL A 24 -15.30 -19.99 -2.79
C VAL A 24 -15.07 -19.65 -4.26
N TRP A 25 -14.60 -18.44 -4.55
CA TRP A 25 -14.25 -18.01 -5.89
C TRP A 25 -13.06 -18.83 -6.44
N SER A 26 -12.00 -19.00 -5.65
CA SER A 26 -10.77 -19.65 -6.08
C SER A 26 -10.90 -21.17 -6.15
N ARG A 27 -11.80 -21.81 -5.42
CA ARG A 27 -12.10 -23.25 -5.56
C ARG A 27 -12.62 -23.63 -6.94
N ARG A 28 -13.28 -22.71 -7.66
CA ARG A 28 -13.68 -22.93 -9.07
C ARG A 28 -12.55 -22.73 -10.07
N SER A 29 -11.47 -22.08 -9.65
CA SER A 29 -10.36 -21.66 -10.50
C SER A 29 -9.04 -22.25 -10.08
N MET A 30 -9.01 -23.17 -9.09
CA MET A 30 -7.79 -23.89 -8.71
C MET A 30 -7.37 -24.72 -9.91
N PRO A 31 -6.34 -24.30 -10.65
CA PRO A 31 -5.79 -25.15 -11.66
C PRO A 31 -5.12 -26.32 -10.95
N ALA A 32 -4.93 -27.44 -11.63
CA ALA A 32 -4.07 -28.50 -11.13
C ALA A 32 -2.74 -27.89 -10.62
N PRO A 33 -2.10 -28.47 -9.59
CA PRO A 33 -0.87 -27.94 -8.97
C PRO A 33 0.28 -27.56 -9.92
N ASP A 34 0.19 -27.96 -11.19
CA ASP A 34 1.24 -27.87 -12.21
C ASP A 34 1.32 -26.56 -13.01
N ASN A 35 0.37 -25.61 -12.89
CA ASN A 35 0.32 -24.46 -13.81
C ASN A 35 0.57 -23.07 -13.20
N TRP A 36 1.40 -22.91 -12.17
CA TRP A 36 1.64 -21.58 -11.54
C TRP A 36 2.21 -20.48 -12.45
N HIS A 37 2.60 -20.82 -13.69
CA HIS A 37 3.16 -19.90 -14.67
C HIS A 37 2.36 -18.60 -14.91
N PRO A 38 1.03 -18.60 -15.12
CA PRO A 38 0.28 -17.37 -15.33
C PRO A 38 0.26 -16.48 -14.09
N LEU A 39 0.18 -17.07 -12.89
CA LEU A 39 0.21 -16.30 -11.64
C LEU A 39 1.58 -15.64 -11.43
N ALA A 40 2.67 -16.38 -11.70
CA ALA A 40 4.03 -15.86 -11.66
C ALA A 40 4.23 -14.74 -12.70
N ALA A 41 3.69 -14.91 -13.92
CA ALA A 41 3.75 -13.90 -14.97
C ALA A 41 2.96 -12.64 -14.60
N LEU A 42 1.75 -12.78 -14.02
CA LEU A 42 0.96 -11.64 -13.52
C LEU A 42 1.66 -10.92 -12.36
N ALA A 43 2.25 -11.67 -11.42
CA ALA A 43 3.00 -11.10 -10.31
C ALA A 43 4.23 -10.33 -10.81
N LEU A 44 4.97 -10.89 -11.76
CA LEU A 44 6.11 -10.24 -12.38
C LEU A 44 5.69 -8.99 -13.17
N ALA A 45 4.60 -9.06 -13.93
CA ALA A 45 4.05 -7.90 -14.64
C ALA A 45 3.64 -6.78 -13.66
N GLY A 46 2.99 -7.14 -12.55
CA GLY A 46 2.67 -6.21 -11.47
C GLY A 46 3.91 -5.58 -10.84
N LEU A 47 4.97 -6.37 -10.60
CA LEU A 47 6.24 -5.88 -10.08
C LEU A 47 6.90 -4.88 -11.03
N ILE A 48 6.91 -5.18 -12.34
CA ILE A 48 7.45 -4.29 -13.38
C ILE A 48 6.63 -3.00 -13.45
N LEU A 49 5.30 -3.09 -13.41
CA LEU A 49 4.41 -1.93 -13.38
C LEU A 49 4.65 -1.06 -12.13
N MET A 50 4.83 -1.67 -10.96
CA MET A 50 5.13 -0.96 -9.72
C MET A 50 6.47 -0.23 -9.81
N ALA A 51 7.53 -0.93 -10.21
CA ALA A 51 8.86 -0.35 -10.36
C ALA A 51 8.87 0.77 -11.41
N GLY A 52 8.25 0.54 -12.57
CA GLY A 52 8.07 1.54 -13.61
C GLY A 52 7.24 2.75 -13.16
N GLY A 53 6.22 2.52 -12.33
CA GLY A 53 5.42 3.57 -11.71
C GLY A 53 6.25 4.48 -10.80
N PHE A 54 7.12 3.92 -9.96
CA PHE A 54 8.03 4.73 -9.12
C PHE A 54 9.02 5.53 -9.96
N VAL A 55 9.60 4.91 -10.99
CA VAL A 55 10.49 5.61 -11.92
C VAL A 55 9.76 6.75 -12.62
N ALA A 56 8.56 6.50 -13.14
CA ALA A 56 7.73 7.51 -13.80
C ALA A 56 7.39 8.64 -12.85
N LEU A 57 6.97 8.34 -11.62
CA LEU A 57 6.71 9.35 -10.59
C LEU A 57 7.95 10.19 -10.30
N GLY A 58 9.14 9.59 -10.21
CA GLY A 58 10.39 10.33 -10.02
C GLY A 58 10.71 11.31 -11.17
N PHE A 59 10.29 11.00 -12.40
CA PHE A 59 10.46 11.90 -13.55
C PHE A 59 9.33 12.94 -13.69
N LEU A 60 8.11 12.57 -13.28
CA LEU A 60 6.93 13.44 -13.33
C LEU A 60 6.89 14.42 -12.15
N ASP A 61 7.56 14.09 -11.05
CA ASP A 61 7.65 14.94 -9.88
C ASP A 61 8.54 16.15 -10.15
N GLN A 62 7.90 17.27 -10.46
CA GLN A 62 8.53 18.58 -10.62
C GLN A 62 8.80 19.26 -9.27
N SER A 63 8.40 18.63 -8.17
CA SER A 63 8.44 19.19 -6.80
C SER A 63 9.76 18.92 -6.09
N ALA A 64 10.85 18.71 -6.85
CA ALA A 64 12.18 18.53 -6.29
C ALA A 64 12.47 19.71 -5.36
N THR A 65 12.21 19.50 -4.07
CA THR A 65 12.63 20.43 -3.05
C THR A 65 14.08 20.07 -2.85
N VAL A 66 14.89 20.58 -3.78
CA VAL A 66 16.32 20.29 -3.88
C VAL A 66 16.94 20.85 -2.61
N GLY A 67 17.53 19.99 -1.80
CA GLY A 67 18.23 20.40 -0.60
C GLY A 67 18.17 19.38 0.53
N THR A 68 18.98 19.60 1.55
CA THR A 68 18.95 18.84 2.80
C THR A 68 17.81 19.37 3.65
N TYR A 69 16.92 18.48 4.10
CA TYR A 69 15.88 18.87 5.03
C TYR A 69 16.48 19.12 6.41
N HIS A 70 16.36 20.35 6.89
CA HIS A 70 16.69 20.74 8.26
C HIS A 70 15.39 20.76 9.08
N PRO A 71 15.23 19.85 10.06
CA PRO A 71 14.06 19.83 10.91
C PRO A 71 14.00 21.07 11.81
N ALA A 72 12.82 21.40 12.30
CA ALA A 72 12.66 22.49 13.27
C ALA A 72 13.45 22.19 14.54
N GLU A 73 14.30 23.12 14.96
CA GLU A 73 15.14 22.99 16.15
C GLU A 73 14.85 24.10 17.16
N LEU A 74 14.91 23.77 18.45
CA LEU A 74 14.84 24.76 19.51
C LEU A 74 16.27 25.15 19.88
N ARG A 75 16.71 26.34 19.46
CA ARG A 75 18.06 26.86 19.74
C ARG A 75 17.95 28.03 20.70
N ASP A 76 18.58 27.91 21.86
CA ASP A 76 18.59 28.93 22.92
C ASP A 76 17.18 29.42 23.33
N GLY A 77 16.20 28.51 23.34
CA GLY A 77 14.80 28.80 23.70
C GLY A 77 13.97 29.42 22.58
N VAL A 78 14.54 29.64 21.39
CA VAL A 78 13.82 30.13 20.21
C VAL A 78 13.59 28.97 19.25
N LEU A 79 12.35 28.84 18.76
CA LEU A 79 11.98 27.83 17.77
C LEU A 79 12.42 28.27 16.38
N MET A 80 13.43 27.60 15.84
CA MET A 80 13.84 27.73 14.44
C MET A 80 12.94 26.84 13.58
N PRO A 81 12.20 27.39 12.61
CA PRO A 81 11.34 26.60 11.73
C PRO A 81 12.18 25.71 10.80
N GLY A 82 11.64 24.54 10.46
CA GLY A 82 12.29 23.64 9.51
C GLY A 82 12.35 24.26 8.12
N HIS A 83 13.46 24.06 7.43
CA HIS A 83 13.71 24.58 6.10
C HIS A 83 14.47 23.55 5.26
N ILE A 84 14.61 23.84 3.97
CA ILE A 84 15.35 23.01 3.01
C ILE A 84 16.45 23.91 2.41
N GLU A 85 17.71 23.47 2.53
CA GLU A 85 18.92 24.15 2.02
C GLU A 85 19.61 23.36 0.91
#